data_AF-A0A392VE94-F1
#
_entry.id   AF-A0A392VE94-F1
#
_cell.length_a   1.000
_cell.length_b   1.000
_cell.length_c   1.000
_cell.angle_alpha   90.00
_cell.angle_beta   90.00
_cell.angle_gamma   90.00
#
_symmetry.space_group_name_H-M   'P 1'
#
loop_
_entity.id
_entity.type
_entity.pdbx_description
1 polymer ?
#
loop_
_entity_poly.entity_id
_entity_poly.type
_entity_poly.pdbx_seq_one_letter_code
_entity_poly.pdbx_strand_id
1 'polypeptide(L)' 'ELGELKQGKSTVAEYTQRFNELIRYSLDVNGALDGKTKMNKYRYGLRGDIAYAVSLQHIRDFRDLIQKAYSA' A
#
# COMPACT_ATOMS: atom_id res chain seq x y z
N GLU A 1 7.15 -7.92 -9.10
CA GLU A 1 7.84 -6.83 -8.38
C GLU A 1 6.83 -5.94 -7.66
N LEU A 2 7.24 -5.16 -6.65
CA LEU A 2 6.34 -4.31 -5.86
C LEU A 2 5.54 -3.29 -6.70
N GLY A 3 6.06 -2.87 -7.86
CA GLY A 3 5.38 -1.96 -8.79
C GLY A 3 4.14 -2.55 -9.48
N GLU A 4 4.08 -3.87 -9.60
CA GLU A 4 3.01 -4.59 -10.30
C GLU A 4 1.93 -5.11 -9.35
N LEU A 5 2.11 -4.97 -8.02
CA LEU A 5 1.14 -5.49 -7.06
C LEU A 5 -0.14 -4.64 -7.06
N LYS A 6 -1.25 -5.25 -7.50
CA LYS A 6 -2.59 -4.67 -7.44
C LYS A 6 -3.48 -5.45 -6.48
N GLN A 7 -4.33 -4.76 -5.73
CA GLN A 7 -5.34 -5.34 -4.85
C GLN A 7 -6.33 -6.19 -5.64
N GLY A 8 -6.78 -5.70 -6.80
CA GLY A 8 -7.77 -6.42 -7.62
C GLY A 8 -9.04 -6.71 -6.81
N LYS A 9 -9.47 -7.98 -6.80
CA LYS A 9 -10.65 -8.43 -6.05
C LYS A 9 -10.36 -8.84 -4.60
N SER A 10 -9.10 -8.81 -4.17
CA SER A 10 -8.73 -9.16 -2.80
C SER A 10 -9.18 -8.12 -1.79
N THR A 11 -9.28 -8.55 -0.53
CA THR A 11 -9.49 -7.65 0.59
C THR A 11 -8.29 -6.74 0.80
N VAL A 12 -8.49 -5.61 1.48
CA VAL A 12 -7.40 -4.73 1.89
C VAL A 12 -6.41 -5.47 2.79
N ALA A 13 -6.89 -6.44 3.59
CA ALA A 13 -6.05 -7.25 4.47
C ALA A 13 -5.05 -8.09 3.67
N GLU A 14 -5.55 -8.89 2.72
CA GLU A 14 -4.73 -9.76 1.89
C GLU A 14 -3.73 -8.94 1.05
N TYR A 15 -4.18 -7.83 0.47
CA TYR A 15 -3.31 -6.92 -0.26
C TYR A 15 -2.21 -6.33 0.63
N THR A 16 -2.56 -5.85 1.83
CA THR A 16 -1.61 -5.27 2.79
C THR A 16 -0.56 -6.28 3.22
N GLN A 17 -0.99 -7.51 3.50
CA GLN A 17 -0.08 -8.59 3.87
C GLN A 17 0.93 -8.85 2.74
N ARG A 18 0.44 -9.07 1.51
CA ARG A 18 1.30 -9.35 0.36
C ARG A 18 2.24 -8.18 0.03
N PHE A 19 1.77 -6.94 0.19
CA PHE A 19 2.60 -5.75 0.02
C PHE A 19 3.75 -5.72 1.05
N ASN A 20 3.45 -5.99 2.33
CA ASN A 20 4.46 -6.01 3.39
C ASN A 20 5.48 -7.15 3.22
N GLU A 21 5.05 -8.32 2.75
CA GLU A 21 5.94 -9.42 2.40
C GLU A 21 6.92 -9.01 1.29
N LEU A 22 6.42 -8.43 0.19
CA LEU A 22 7.25 -7.96 -0.91
C LEU A 22 8.19 -6.82 -0.52
N ILE A 23 7.73 -5.88 0.33
CA ILE A 23 8.58 -4.83 0.91
C ILE A 23 9.73 -5.49 1.66
N ARG A 24 9.44 -6.43 2.58
CA ARG A 24 10.49 -7.09 3.39
C ARG A 24 11.55 -7.75 2.51
N TYR A 25 11.12 -8.54 1.52
CA TYR A 25 12.06 -9.16 0.58
C TYR A 25 12.86 -8.14 -0.25
N SER A 26 12.25 -7.01 -0.63
CA SER A 26 12.95 -5.96 -1.39
C SER A 26 13.94 -5.18 -0.53
N LEU A 27 13.63 -4.98 0.76
CA LEU A 27 14.49 -4.32 1.74
C LEU A 27 15.78 -5.12 1.98
N ASP A 28 15.64 -6.44 2.09
CA ASP A 28 16.77 -7.35 2.31
C ASP A 28 17.76 -7.38 1.11
N VAL A 29 17.30 -7.01 -0.09
CA VAL A 29 18.10 -7.02 -1.33
C VAL A 29 18.63 -5.63 -1.71
N ASN A 30 17.86 -4.56 -1.51
CA ASN A 30 18.14 -3.22 -2.05
C ASN A 30 18.20 -2.09 -1.00
N GLY A 31 18.09 -2.42 0.30
CA GLY A 31 18.06 -1.41 1.38
C GLY A 31 16.69 -0.76 1.59
N ALA A 32 16.64 0.23 2.51
CA ALA A 32 15.39 0.84 2.98
C ALA A 32 14.60 1.57 1.87
N LEU A 33 13.34 1.18 1.66
CA LEU A 33 12.42 1.94 0.80
C LEU A 33 11.99 3.21 1.54
N ASP A 34 12.19 4.37 0.90
CA ASP A 34 11.72 5.66 1.41
C ASP A 34 10.22 5.63 1.75
N GLY A 35 9.85 6.25 2.87
CA GLY A 35 8.48 6.21 3.40
C GLY A 35 7.45 6.78 2.42
N LYS A 36 7.78 7.86 1.72
CA LYS A 36 6.90 8.46 0.70
C LYS A 36 6.76 7.52 -0.50
N THR A 37 7.85 6.91 -0.95
CA THR A 37 7.84 5.90 -2.02
C THR A 37 6.99 4.68 -1.66
N LYS A 38 7.12 4.19 -0.42
CA LYS A 38 6.29 3.09 0.12
C LYS A 38 4.81 3.43 0.06
N MET A 39 4.43 4.61 0.56
CA MET A 39 3.05 5.08 0.56
C MET A 39 2.48 5.23 -0.86
N ASN A 40 3.27 5.79 -1.78
CA ASN A 40 2.85 5.98 -3.18
C ASN A 40 2.60 4.64 -3.88
N LYS A 41 3.50 3.66 -3.71
CA LYS A 41 3.34 2.32 -4.29
C LYS A 41 2.10 1.61 -3.74
N TYR A 42 1.87 1.70 -2.43
CA TYR A 42 0.68 1.12 -1.81
C TYR A 42 -0.60 1.74 -2.36
N ARG A 43 -0.70 3.08 -2.39
CA ARG A 43 -1.85 3.80 -2.95
C ARG A 43 -2.14 3.41 -4.40
N TYR A 44 -1.10 3.32 -5.22
CA TYR A 44 -1.23 2.96 -6.63
C TYR A 44 -1.72 1.52 -6.85
N GLY A 45 -1.47 0.63 -5.89
CA GLY A 45 -1.92 -0.75 -5.96
C GLY A 45 -3.32 -1.00 -5.41
N LEU A 46 -3.90 -0.05 -4.66
CA LEU A 46 -5.27 -0.18 -4.15
C LEU A 46 -6.30 -0.30 -5.29
N ARG A 47 -7.43 -0.97 -5.00
CA ARG A 47 -8.59 -1.02 -5.89
C ARG A 47 -9.13 0.39 -6.09
N GLY A 48 -9.64 0.69 -7.29
CA GLY A 48 -9.91 2.06 -7.73
C GLY A 48 -10.87 2.85 -6.82
N ASP A 49 -11.92 2.21 -6.32
CA ASP A 49 -12.87 2.75 -5.35
C ASP A 49 -12.20 3.14 -4.02
N ILE A 50 -11.41 2.23 -3.44
CA ILE A 50 -10.68 2.47 -2.19
C ILE A 50 -9.58 3.51 -2.39
N ALA A 51 -8.84 3.43 -3.49
CA ALA A 51 -7.80 4.40 -3.83
C ALA A 51 -8.38 5.82 -3.93
N TYR A 52 -9.54 5.95 -4.56
CA TYR A 52 -10.27 7.21 -4.65
C TYR A 52 -10.69 7.71 -3.25
N ALA A 53 -11.37 6.89 -2.45
CA ALA A 53 -11.81 7.27 -1.10
C ALA A 53 -10.66 7.69 -0.18
N VAL A 54 -9.52 6.98 -0.26
CA VAL A 54 -8.30 7.29 0.51
C VAL A 54 -7.63 8.57 0.02
N SER A 55 -7.70 8.89 -1.28
CA SER A 55 -7.09 10.10 -1.86
C SER A 55 -7.74 11.40 -1.37
N LEU A 56 -9.02 11.34 -0.99
CA LEU A 56 -9.77 12.48 -0.44
C LEU A 56 -9.40 12.78 1.02
N GLN A 57 -8.62 11.91 1.65
CA GLN A 57 -8.28 12.02 3.06
C GLN A 57 -6.85 12.55 3.26
N HIS A 58 -6.67 13.35 4.32
CA HIS A 58 -5.34 13.66 4.81
C HIS A 58 -4.70 12.38 5.38
N ILE A 59 -3.50 12.04 4.90
CA ILE A 59 -2.72 10.86 5.29
C ILE A 59 -1.39 11.32 5.88
N ARG A 60 -1.15 10.98 7.14
CA ARG A 60 0.06 11.40 7.88
C ARG A 60 1.25 10.47 7.64
N ASP A 61 0.99 9.17 7.59
CA ASP A 61 2.01 8.14 7.47
C ASP A 61 1.43 6.85 6.89
N PHE A 62 2.28 5.82 6.79
CA PHE A 62 1.90 4.52 6.22
C PHE A 62 0.86 3.75 7.06
N ARG A 63 0.88 3.89 8.38
CA ARG A 63 -0.10 3.24 9.26
C ARG A 63 -1.47 3.88 9.09
N ASP A 64 -1.51 5.22 9.09
CA ASP A 64 -2.71 6.02 8.84
C ASP A 64 -3.32 5.67 7.47
N LEU A 65 -2.47 5.53 6.45
CA LEU A 65 -2.87 5.09 5.11
C LEU A 65 -3.58 3.73 5.13
N ILE A 66 -2.99 2.74 5.79
CA ILE A 66 -3.56 1.39 5.90
C ILE A 66 -4.92 1.44 6.61
N GLN A 67 -5.00 2.14 7.74
CA GLN A 67 -6.23 2.23 8.53
C GLN A 67 -7.39 2.83 7.71
N LYS A 68 -7.09 3.87 6.92
CA LYS A 68 -8.09 4.52 6.07
C LYS A 68 -8.49 3.65 4.89
N ALA A 69 -7.56 2.87 4.33
CA ALA A 69 -7.90 1.88 3.30
C ALA A 69 -8.81 0.77 3.85
N TYR A 70 -8.62 0.33 5.09
CA TYR A 70 -9.52 -0.65 5.73
C TYR A 70 -10.92 -0.12 6.00
N SER A 71 -11.08 1.20 6.10
CA SER A 71 -12.33 1.86 6.46
C SER A 71 -13.07 2.42 5.24
N ALA A 72 -12.59 2.13 4.03
CA ALA A 72 -13.09 2.64 2.76
C ALA A 72 -14.05 1.66 2.07
#